data_AF-A0A317HVB7-F1
#
_entry.id   AF-A0A317HVB7-F1
#
_cell.length_a   1.000
_cell.length_b   1.000
_cell.length_c   1.000
_cell.angle_alpha   90.00
_cell.angle_beta   90.00
_cell.angle_gamma   90.00
#
_symmetry.space_group_name_H-M   'P 1'
#
loop_
_entity.id
_entity.type
_entity.pdbx_description
1 polymer ?
#
loop_
_entity_poly.entity_id
_entity_poly.type
_entity_poly.pdbx_seq_one_letter_code
_entity_poly.pdbx_strand_id
1 'polypeptide(L)'
;MAKTPWGDPDLQGSWTTDSAYAIPLQRPAQFAGRAELNDDEFKTKVDEITTRRNRALHVGDGGIGAISEDAAWLTRTFRQTSLIIEPADGQLPPLTPAAQQRQARAPRG
;
A
#
# COMPACT_ATOMS: atom_id res chain seq x y z
N MET A 1 -11.75 25.42 7.20
CA MET A 1 -12.28 24.36 6.32
C MET A 1 -13.33 25.00 5.44
N ALA A 2 -13.21 24.89 4.12
CA ALA A 2 -14.25 25.36 3.21
C ALA A 2 -15.55 24.61 3.53
N LYS A 3 -16.67 25.32 3.52
CA LYS A 3 -18.01 24.76 3.71
C LYS A 3 -18.79 24.97 2.43
N THR A 4 -19.65 24.02 2.10
CA THR A 4 -20.60 24.18 1.00
C THR A 4 -21.62 25.28 1.33
N PRO A 5 -22.33 25.83 0.34
CA PRO A 5 -23.39 26.82 0.57
C PRO A 5 -24.52 26.35 1.50
N TRP A 6 -24.68 25.03 1.67
CA TRP A 6 -25.63 24.40 2.59
C TRP A 6 -25.03 24.02 3.97
N GLY A 7 -23.80 24.44 4.25
CA GLY A 7 -23.19 24.38 5.59
C GLY A 7 -22.38 23.11 5.90
N ASP A 8 -22.36 22.14 5.00
CA ASP A 8 -21.58 20.90 5.14
C ASP A 8 -20.09 21.12 4.86
N PRO A 9 -19.18 20.27 5.39
CA PRO A 9 -17.78 20.29 5.00
C PRO A 9 -17.62 20.06 3.50
N ASP A 10 -16.83 20.90 2.84
CA ASP A 10 -16.46 20.68 1.45
C ASP A 10 -15.41 19.55 1.37
N LEU A 11 -15.81 18.43 0.77
CA LEU A 11 -14.98 17.23 0.58
C LEU A 11 -14.40 17.13 -0.85
N GLN A 12 -14.49 18.19 -1.65
CA GLN A 12 -13.89 18.24 -2.98
C GLN A 12 -12.36 18.18 -2.89
N GLY A 13 -11.75 17.38 -3.77
CA GLY A 13 -10.30 17.20 -3.82
C GLY A 13 -9.91 15.94 -4.58
N SER A 14 -8.61 15.77 -4.81
CA SER A 14 -8.05 14.52 -5.30
C SER A 14 -7.77 13.59 -4.12
N TRP A 15 -8.36 12.39 -4.17
CA TRP A 15 -8.20 11.35 -3.16
C TRP A 15 -7.44 10.19 -3.80
N THR A 16 -6.13 10.15 -3.63
CA THR A 16 -5.29 9.08 -4.18
C THR A 16 -4.87 8.09 -3.09
N THR A 17 -4.65 6.85 -3.48
CA THR A 17 -4.12 5.79 -2.61
C THR A 17 -2.69 5.40 -2.97
N ASP A 18 -2.02 6.20 -3.81
CA ASP A 18 -0.72 5.84 -4.38
C ASP A 18 0.34 5.61 -3.31
N SER A 19 0.33 6.42 -2.24
CA SER A 19 1.26 6.24 -1.13
C SER A 19 1.03 4.94 -0.34
N ALA A 20 -0.14 4.30 -0.46
CA ALA A 20 -0.42 3.01 0.16
C ALA A 20 0.19 1.82 -0.61
N TYR A 21 0.77 2.05 -1.79
CA TYR A 21 1.42 1.01 -2.60
C TYR A 21 2.53 0.26 -1.86
N ALA A 22 3.22 0.93 -0.93
CA ALA A 22 4.28 0.33 -0.12
C ALA A 22 3.75 -0.55 1.04
N ILE A 23 2.45 -0.70 1.20
CA ILE A 23 1.84 -1.58 2.20
C ILE A 23 1.61 -2.96 1.54
N PRO A 24 2.21 -4.03 2.08
CA PRO A 24 1.97 -5.38 1.58
C PRO A 24 0.48 -5.76 1.67
N LEU A 25 -0.05 -6.52 0.70
CA LEU A 25 -1.40 -7.05 0.79
C LEU A 25 -1.54 -7.98 2.01
N GLN A 26 -0.67 -8.98 2.09
CA GLN A 26 -0.59 -9.94 3.18
C GLN A 26 0.56 -9.59 4.13
N ARG A 27 0.38 -9.88 5.42
CA ARG A 27 1.40 -9.60 6.43
C ARG A 27 2.60 -10.52 6.26
N PRO A 28 3.83 -9.97 6.15
CA PRO A 28 5.03 -10.78 6.19
C PRO A 28 5.14 -11.57 7.50
N ALA A 29 5.65 -12.80 7.44
CA ALA A 29 5.76 -13.68 8.61
C ALA A 29 6.54 -13.06 9.79
N GLN A 30 7.54 -12.22 9.50
CA GLN A 30 8.31 -11.46 10.50
C GLN A 30 7.48 -10.46 11.34
N PHE A 31 6.29 -10.08 10.84
CA PHE A 31 5.36 -9.19 11.53
C PHE A 31 4.10 -9.92 12.00
N ALA A 32 4.06 -11.26 12.00
CA ALA A 32 2.89 -12.04 12.42
C ALA A 32 2.32 -11.54 13.77
N GLY A 33 1.01 -11.27 13.81
CA GLY A 33 0.32 -10.75 14.99
C GLY A 33 0.55 -9.26 15.31
N ARG A 34 1.41 -8.55 14.57
CA ARG A 34 1.67 -7.11 14.74
C ARG A 34 1.11 -6.32 13.54
N ALA A 35 0.02 -5.59 13.77
CA ALA A 35 -0.60 -4.76 12.73
C ALA A 35 0.23 -3.51 12.36
N GLU A 36 1.08 -3.06 13.27
CA GLU A 36 1.92 -1.87 13.11
C GLU A 36 3.39 -2.17 13.38
N LEU A 37 4.26 -1.49 12.63
CA LEU A 37 5.71 -1.46 12.84
C LEU A 37 6.05 -0.70 14.12
N ASN A 38 7.10 -1.13 14.81
CA ASN A 38 7.65 -0.35 15.92
C ASN A 38 8.36 0.93 15.39
N ASP A 39 8.73 1.84 16.29
CA ASP A 39 9.32 3.12 15.91
C ASP A 39 10.64 2.98 15.13
N ASP A 40 11.50 2.03 15.53
CA ASP A 40 12.80 1.79 14.90
C ASP A 40 12.66 1.17 13.50
N GLU A 41 11.82 0.14 13.36
CA GLU A 41 11.45 -0.51 12.10
C GLU A 41 10.80 0.50 11.13
N PHE A 42 9.93 1.38 11.66
CA PHE A 42 9.31 2.43 10.87
C PHE A 42 10.32 3.45 10.37
N LYS A 43 11.28 3.85 11.21
CA LYS A 43 12.36 4.76 10.81
C LYS A 43 13.22 4.15 9.70
N THR A 44 13.64 2.89 9.85
CA THR A 44 14.37 2.17 8.79
C THR A 44 13.59 2.13 7.48
N LYS A 45 12.28 1.82 7.55
CA LYS A 45 11.41 1.81 6.37
C LYS A 45 11.33 3.20 5.71
N VAL A 46 11.23 4.27 6.49
CA VAL A 46 11.24 5.66 5.97
C VAL A 46 12.57 5.98 5.28
N ASP A 47 13.69 5.61 5.87
CA ASP A 47 15.02 5.86 5.31
C ASP A 47 15.22 5.08 3.98
N GLU A 48 14.78 3.82 3.92
CA GLU A 48 14.82 3.01 2.70
C GLU A 48 13.96 3.59 1.57
N ILE A 49 12.71 3.96 1.89
CA ILE A 49 11.76 4.58 0.95
C ILE A 49 12.32 5.91 0.45
N THR A 50 12.90 6.72 1.33
CA THR A 50 13.52 8.01 0.97
C THR A 50 14.75 7.82 0.10
N THR A 51 15.58 6.81 0.38
CA THR A 51 16.75 6.48 -0.45
C THR A 51 16.33 6.00 -1.83
N ARG A 52 15.32 5.13 -1.92
CA ARG A 52 14.74 4.66 -3.19
C ARG A 52 14.14 5.81 -3.98
N ARG A 53 13.40 6.71 -3.32
CA ARG A 53 12.88 7.96 -3.91
C ARG A 53 13.99 8.78 -4.51
N ASN A 54 15.01 9.09 -3.72
CA ASN A 54 16.13 9.91 -4.18
C ASN A 54 16.79 9.25 -5.38
N ARG A 55 17.06 7.94 -5.34
CA ARG A 55 17.62 7.23 -6.50
C ARG A 55 16.71 7.33 -7.74
N ALA A 56 15.41 7.12 -7.60
CA ALA A 56 14.46 7.19 -8.70
C ALA A 56 14.40 8.60 -9.34
N LEU A 57 14.46 9.66 -8.52
CA LEU A 57 14.48 11.04 -9.01
C LEU A 57 15.80 11.43 -9.72
N HIS A 58 16.91 10.74 -9.44
CA HIS A 58 18.21 11.03 -10.08
C HIS A 58 18.44 10.20 -11.36
N VAL A 59 17.67 9.14 -11.60
CA VAL A 59 17.77 8.32 -12.82
C VAL A 59 16.76 8.84 -13.84
N GLY A 60 17.14 9.90 -14.56
CA GLY A 60 16.38 10.46 -15.68
C GLY A 60 16.39 9.59 -16.94
N ASP A 61 16.41 8.26 -16.81
CA ASP A 61 16.54 7.33 -17.93
C ASP A 61 15.38 6.33 -17.91
N GLY A 62 14.26 6.72 -18.53
CA GLY A 62 13.39 5.93 -19.41
C GLY A 62 12.91 4.52 -19.04
N GLY A 63 13.22 3.99 -17.85
CA GLY A 63 12.74 2.70 -17.37
C GLY A 63 11.37 2.85 -16.73
N ILE A 64 10.64 1.76 -16.59
CA ILE A 64 9.29 1.68 -16.00
C ILE A 64 9.17 2.35 -14.60
N GLY A 65 10.27 2.74 -13.96
CA GLY A 65 10.31 3.63 -12.79
C GLY A 65 10.01 5.13 -13.05
N ALA A 66 9.88 5.55 -14.31
CA ALA A 66 9.55 6.90 -14.75
C ALA A 66 8.07 7.10 -15.11
N ILE A 67 7.17 6.17 -14.75
CA ILE A 67 5.72 6.30 -14.99
C ILE A 67 4.99 7.19 -13.98
N SER A 68 5.72 7.86 -13.07
CA SER A 68 5.14 8.80 -12.11
C SER A 68 6.10 9.98 -11.92
N GLU A 69 5.95 11.02 -12.71
CA GLU A 69 6.67 12.29 -12.55
C GLU A 69 6.48 12.93 -11.16
N ASP A 70 5.49 12.45 -10.38
CA ASP A 70 5.14 12.98 -9.06
C ASP A 70 5.78 12.25 -7.86
N ALA A 71 6.40 11.07 -8.07
CA ALA A 71 6.85 10.17 -7.00
C ALA A 71 5.84 10.03 -5.83
N ALA A 72 4.53 10.15 -6.11
CA ALA A 72 3.47 10.28 -5.11
C ALA A 72 3.31 9.02 -4.26
N TRP A 73 3.68 7.87 -4.81
CA TRP A 73 3.72 6.58 -4.13
C TRP A 73 4.76 6.48 -3.00
N LEU A 74 5.64 7.48 -2.84
CA LEU A 74 6.62 7.55 -1.74
C LEU A 74 6.35 8.73 -0.78
N THR A 75 5.26 9.49 -0.98
CA THR A 75 5.04 10.78 -0.27
C THR A 75 4.62 10.59 1.18
N ARG A 76 4.05 9.44 1.50
CA ARG A 76 3.68 9.08 2.86
C ARG A 76 4.08 7.63 3.14
N THR A 77 4.79 7.42 4.23
CA THR A 77 5.08 6.07 4.74
C THR A 77 4.09 5.72 5.85
N PHE A 78 3.53 4.51 5.77
CA PHE A 78 2.60 3.99 6.76
C PHE A 78 3.27 2.97 7.68
N ARG A 79 2.85 2.94 8.95
CA ARG A 79 3.24 1.94 9.95
C ARG A 79 2.57 0.58 9.73
N GLN A 80 1.52 0.53 8.92
CA GLN A 80 0.79 -0.69 8.64
C GLN A 80 1.69 -1.77 8.00
N THR A 81 1.60 -2.98 8.54
CA THR A 81 2.35 -4.16 8.07
C THR A 81 1.62 -4.94 6.99
N SER A 82 0.30 -4.72 6.85
CA SER A 82 -0.57 -5.35 5.85
C SER A 82 -1.80 -4.51 5.53
N LEU A 83 -2.39 -4.70 4.35
CA LEU A 83 -3.72 -4.20 4.01
C LEU A 83 -4.83 -5.06 4.65
N ILE A 84 -4.56 -6.35 4.84
CA ILE A 84 -5.48 -7.25 5.54
C ILE A 84 -5.38 -7.00 7.05
N ILE A 85 -6.49 -6.57 7.65
CA ILE A 85 -6.63 -6.33 9.09
C ILE A 85 -7.13 -7.61 9.77
N GLU A 86 -8.20 -8.19 9.23
CA GLU A 86 -8.76 -9.48 9.67
C GLU A 86 -8.68 -10.50 8.54
N PRO A 87 -8.16 -11.72 8.79
CA PRO A 87 -7.83 -12.31 10.09
C PRO A 87 -6.58 -11.68 10.75
N ALA A 88 -6.44 -11.84 12.07
CA ALA A 88 -5.39 -11.16 12.86
C ALA A 88 -3.96 -11.53 12.45
N ASP A 89 -3.77 -12.62 11.71
CA ASP A 89 -2.50 -13.00 11.10
C ASP A 89 -2.17 -12.15 9.85
N GLY A 90 -3.14 -11.42 9.30
CA GLY A 90 -2.99 -10.56 8.12
C GLY A 90 -2.82 -11.36 6.84
N GLN A 91 -3.24 -12.63 6.84
CA GLN A 91 -3.16 -13.52 5.68
C GLN A 91 -4.48 -13.56 4.92
N LEU A 92 -4.42 -13.95 3.64
CA LEU A 92 -5.67 -14.20 2.91
C LEU A 92 -6.35 -15.43 3.53
N PRO A 93 -7.66 -15.33 3.83
CA PRO A 93 -8.42 -16.49 4.27
C PRO A 93 -8.33 -17.61 3.22
N PRO A 94 -8.35 -18.89 3.65
CA PRO A 94 -8.37 -20.00 2.73
C PRO A 94 -9.61 -19.91 1.83
N LEU A 95 -9.43 -20.23 0.54
CA LEU A 95 -10.53 -20.25 -0.41
C LEU A 95 -11.60 -21.26 0.02
N THR A 96 -12.86 -20.89 -0.15
CA THR A 96 -13.97 -21.82 0.04
C THR A 96 -13.91 -22.96 -0.98
N PRO A 97 -14.45 -24.15 -0.69
CA PRO A 97 -14.46 -25.27 -1.65
C PRO A 97 -15.07 -24.91 -3.01
N ALA A 98 -16.13 -24.09 -3.00
CA ALA A 98 -16.77 -23.60 -4.23
C ALA A 98 -15.88 -22.62 -5.04
N ALA A 99 -15.02 -21.86 -4.37
CA ALA A 99 -14.03 -21.01 -5.04
C ALA A 99 -12.90 -21.85 -5.64
N GLN A 100 -12.41 -22.87 -4.91
CA GLN A 100 -11.40 -23.82 -5.40
C GLN A 100 -11.87 -24.55 -6.67
N GLN A 101 -13.14 -25.01 -6.68
CA GLN A 101 -13.73 -25.66 -7.87
C GLN A 101 -13.81 -24.72 -9.07
N ARG A 102 -14.10 -23.43 -8.87
CA ARG A 102 -14.12 -22.43 -9.95
C ARG A 102 -12.72 -22.15 -10.49
N GLN A 103 -11.71 -22.06 -9.62
CA GLN A 103 -10.32 -21.90 -10.03
C GLN A 103 -9.80 -23.12 -10.81
N ALA A 104 -10.16 -24.34 -10.38
CA ALA A 104 -9.79 -25.57 -11.08
C ALA A 104 -10.46 -25.70 -12.45
N ARG A 105 -11.63 -25.08 -12.65
CA ARG A 105 -12.36 -25.04 -13.93
C ARG A 105 -11.93 -23.89 -14.84
N ALA A 106 -11.19 -22.91 -14.34
CA ALA A 106 -10.70 -21.82 -15.17
C ALA A 106 -9.66 -22.37 -16.16
N PRO A 107 -9.79 -22.11 -17.48
CA PRO A 107 -8.76 -22.49 -18.42
C PRO A 107 -7.47 -21.77 -18.04
N ARG A 108 -6.39 -22.53 -17.88
CA ARG A 108 -5.04 -21.96 -17.81
C ARG A 108 -4.73 -21.51 -19.25
N GLY A 109 -4.76 -20.19 -19.46
CA GLY A 109 -4.33 -19.58 -20.72
C GLY A 109 -2.90 -19.94 -21.06
#